data_AF-A0A942FXR2-F1
#
_entry.id   AF-A0A942FXR2-F1
#
_cell.length_a   1.000
_cell.length_b   1.000
_cell.length_c   1.000
_cell.angle_alpha   90.00
_cell.angle_beta   90.00
_cell.angle_gamma   90.00
#
_symmetry.space_group_name_H-M   'P 1'
#
loop_
_entity.id
_entity.type
_entity.pdbx_description
1 polymer ?
#
loop_
_entity_poly.entity_id
_entity_poly.type
_entity_poly.pdbx_seq_one_letter_code
_entity_poly.pdbx_strand_id
1 'polypeptide(L)' 'MVAIAEGEVVVAGSPAEVMTPEMLAIVFAIEAEIIPDPRTGVPLCIPYGLRPEANPSVGL' A
#
# COMPACT_ATOMS: atom_id res chain seq x y z
N MET A 1 4.37 -2.50 11.51
CA MET A 1 4.01 -2.98 10.15
C MET A 1 5.24 -2.84 9.27
N VAL A 2 5.41 -3.75 8.31
CA VAL A 2 6.53 -3.74 7.36
C VAL A 2 5.95 -3.94 5.97
N ALA A 3 6.35 -3.11 5.01
CA ALA A 3 6.03 -3.30 3.60
C ALA A 3 7.27 -3.79 2.86
N ILE A 4 7.10 -4.83 2.05
CA ILE A 4 8.18 -5.53 1.36
C ILE A 4 7.85 -5.56 -0.13
N ALA A 5 8.78 -5.14 -0.96
CA ALA A 5 8.71 -5.27 -2.42
C ALA A 5 10.04 -5.85 -2.92
N GLU A 6 9.97 -6.74 -3.91
CA GLU A 6 11.16 -7.36 -4.52
C GLU A 6 12.12 -8.04 -3.52
N GLY A 7 11.59 -8.53 -2.39
CA GLY A 7 12.39 -9.18 -1.34
C GLY A 7 13.09 -8.22 -0.37
N GLU A 8 12.93 -6.91 -0.56
CA GLU A 8 13.54 -5.87 0.26
C GLU A 8 12.49 -5.14 1.12
N VAL A 9 12.91 -4.68 2.30
CA VAL A 9 12.05 -3.84 3.16
C VAL A 9 12.02 -2.43 2.57
N VAL A 10 10.85 -2.01 2.10
CA VAL A 10 10.65 -0.65 1.56
C VAL A 10 10.39 0.33 2.69
N VAL A 11 9.54 -0.04 3.65
CA VAL A 11 9.24 0.78 4.82
C VAL A 11 8.84 -0.08 6.01
N ALA A 12 9.20 0.37 7.21
CA ALA A 12 8.78 -0.24 8.46
C ALA A 12 8.40 0.86 9.47
N GLY A 13 7.26 0.69 10.12
CA GLY A 13 6.72 1.70 11.04
C GLY A 13 5.35 1.34 11.59
N SER A 14 4.65 2.32 12.13
CA SER A 14 3.25 2.22 12.53
C SER A 14 2.35 2.00 11.30
N PRO A 15 1.12 1.48 11.48
CA PRO A 15 0.18 1.36 10.37
C PRO A 15 -0.05 2.68 9.62
N ALA A 16 -0.12 3.81 10.32
CA ALA A 16 -0.33 5.13 9.71
C ALA A 16 0.85 5.59 8.85
N GLU A 17 2.08 5.19 9.21
CA GLU A 17 3.29 5.49 8.43
C GLU A 17 3.43 4.57 7.20
N VAL A 18 2.93 3.33 7.30
CA VAL A 18 3.12 2.32 6.24
C VAL A 18 1.95 2.28 5.25
N MET A 19 0.72 2.50 5.70
CA MET A 19 -0.47 2.44 4.85
C MET A 19 -0.71 3.79 4.18
N THR A 20 -0.01 4.04 3.07
CA THR A 20 -0.28 5.18 2.19
C THR A 20 -0.68 4.69 0.78
N PRO A 21 -1.42 5.50 -0.01
CA PRO A 21 -1.74 5.17 -1.39
C PRO A 21 -0.50 4.81 -2.22
N GLU A 22 0.60 5.54 -2.05
CA GLU A 22 1.86 5.32 -2.77
C GLU A 22 2.46 3.96 -2.42
N MET A 23 2.49 3.61 -1.13
CA MET A 23 3.02 2.33 -0.68
C MET A 23 2.20 1.17 -1.21
N LEU A 24 0.87 1.28 -1.19
CA LEU A 24 -0.02 0.26 -1.74
C LEU A 24 0.18 0.08 -3.24
N ALA A 25 0.42 1.18 -3.94
CA ALA A 25 0.62 1.16 -5.38
C ALA A 25 2.00 0.62 -5.79
N ILE A 26 3.02 0.73 -4.93
CA ILE A 26 4.36 0.15 -5.15
C ILE A 26 4.38 -1.34 -4.79
N VAL A 27 3.81 -1.71 -3.66
CA VAL A 27 3.95 -3.06 -3.08
C VAL A 27 2.90 -4.03 -3.60
N PHE A 28 1.67 -3.54 -3.82
CA PHE A 28 0.53 -4.38 -4.19
C PHE A 28 -0.05 -4.06 -5.57
N ALA A 29 0.49 -3.06 -6.28
CA ALA A 29 -0.03 -2.63 -7.57
C ALA A 29 -1.53 -2.27 -7.53
N ILE A 30 -1.99 -1.61 -6.46
CA ILE A 30 -3.39 -1.18 -6.31
C ILE A 30 -3.52 0.34 -6.28
N GLU A 31 -4.62 0.83 -6.84
CA GLU A 31 -5.11 2.19 -6.58
C GLU A 31 -6.09 2.15 -5.41
N ALA A 32 -5.79 2.92 -4.37
CA ALA A 32 -6.59 2.95 -3.15
C ALA A 32 -6.50 4.30 -2.46
N GLU A 33 -7.53 4.63 -1.68
CA GLU A 33 -7.51 5.72 -0.71
C GLU A 33 -7.35 5.15 0.70
N ILE A 34 -6.62 5.87 1.56
CA ILE A 34 -6.48 5.56 2.98
C ILE A 34 -7.16 6.65 3.79
N ILE A 35 -8.14 6.26 4.59
CA ILE A 35 -8.82 7.16 5.52
C ILE A 35 -8.69 6.64 6.95
N PRO A 36 -8.77 7.50 7.98
CA PRO A 36 -8.86 7.01 9.35
C PRO A 36 -10.22 6.33 9.59
N ASP A 37 -10.20 5.15 10.20
CA ASP A 37 -11.41 4.50 10.70
C ASP A 37 -12.07 5.39 11.78
N PRO A 38 -13.36 5.74 11.67
CA PRO A 38 -13.99 6.70 12.56
C PRO A 38 -14.21 6.17 13.99
N ARG A 39 -14.05 4.87 14.23
CA ARG A 39 -14.22 4.24 15.55
C ARG A 39 -12.90 4.05 16.28
N THR A 40 -11.83 3.79 15.55
CA THR A 40 -10.55 3.33 16.11
C THR A 40 -9.36 4.20 15.72
N GLY A 41 -9.50 5.04 14.69
CA GLY A 41 -8.43 5.87 14.15
C GLY A 41 -7.36 5.11 13.37
N VAL A 42 -7.48 3.78 13.24
CA VAL A 42 -6.53 2.99 12.44
C VAL A 42 -6.77 3.23 10.95
N PRO A 43 -5.76 3.05 10.09
CA PRO A 43 -5.95 3.23 8.65
C PRO A 43 -6.95 2.21 8.08
N LEU A 44 -7.94 2.71 7.35
CA LEU A 44 -8.89 1.96 6.54
C LEU A 44 -8.54 2.15 5.06
N CYS A 45 -8.38 1.04 4.34
CA CYS A 45 -8.07 1.02 2.91
C CYS A 45 -9.33 0.83 2.07
N ILE A 46 -9.53 1.72 1.08
CA ILE A 46 -10.64 1.65 0.11
C ILE A 46 -10.02 1.44 -1.28
N PRO A 47 -10.00 0.20 -1.81
CA PRO A 47 -9.43 -0.09 -3.12
C PRO A 47 -10.40 0.24 -4.26
N TYR A 48 -9.86 0.76 -5.36
CA TYR A 48 -10.60 1.03 -6.61
C TYR A 48 -10.29 0.04 -7.72
N GLY A 49 -9.07 -0.51 -7.73
CA GLY A 49 -8.64 -1.47 -8.75
C GLY A 49 -7.13 -1.71 -8.74
N LEU A 50 -6.68 -2.53 -9.68
CA LEU A 50 -5.25 -2.71 -9.96
C LEU A 50 -4.72 -1.51 -10.76
N ARG A 51 -3.51 -1.06 -10.43
CA ARG A 51 -2.78 -0.06 -11.21
C ARG A 51 -1.98 -0.77 -12.31
N PRO A 52 -2.30 -0.57 -13.60
CA PRO A 52 -1.71 -1.35 -14.70
C PRO A 52 -0.18 -1.21 -14.87
N GLU A 53 0.44 -0.18 -14.26
CA GLU A 53 1.86 0.17 -14.51
C GLU A 53 2.74 0.08 -13.25
N ALA A 54 2.31 -0.64 -12.22
CA ALA A 54 2.98 -0.59 -10.93
C ALA A 54 4.29 -1.40 -10.82
N ASN A 55 4.65 -2.24 -11.79
CA ASN A 55 5.96 -2.90 -11.75
C ASN A 55 6.48 -3.37 -13.14
N PRO A 56 7.58 -2.80 -13.68
CA PRO A 56 8.23 -3.34 -14.88
C PRO A 56 8.93 -4.70 -14.66
N SER A 57 9.01 -5.22 -13.42
CA SER A 57 9.60 -6.54 -13.13
C SER A 57 8.57 -7.67 -12.94
N VAL A 58 7.25 -7.38 -12.98
CA VAL A 58 6.22 -8.44 -13.10
C VAL A 58 5.89 -8.63 -14.58
N GLY A 59 6.78 -9.32 -15.27
CA GLY A 59 6.46 -9.89 -16.58
C GLY A 59 5.38 -10.97 -16.41
N LEU A 60 4.20 -10.69 -16.96
CA LEU A 60 3.28 -11.70 -17.48
C LEU A 60 3.24 -11.58 -19.00
#